data_AF-A0A2V6AW88-F1
#
_entry.id   AF-A0A2V6AW88-F1
#
_cell.length_a   1.000
_cell.length_b   1.000
_cell.length_c   1.000
_cell.angle_alpha   90.00
_cell.angle_beta   90.00
_cell.angle_gamma   90.00
#
_symmetry.space_group_name_H-M   'P 1'
#
loop_
_entity.id
_entity.type
_entity.pdbx_description
1 polymer ?
#
loop_
_entity_poly.entity_id
_entity_poly.type
_entity_poly.pdbx_seq_one_letter_code
_entity_poly.pdbx_strand_id
1 'polypeptide(L)'
;MTEALTNVIGFFQRGGLFMWPLLICSIVALTTIILRGFALREKNVMPLVIESEIERLMPGGSADRLMRIVENDQSSLARIVRVALQHLRSPRSENVEAVQTRARHEMVILEKGLIVLEVIVGIAPLLGLIGAVSGLVHVFSHLGLSSGASDTRQIALGIAEALNATVFGLSIAVPTLVAFSYFSKKVEVMSVEMETLVVELIAKCYFGRGVQDVPPPVRMSTRTQVLTPSPG
;
A
#
# COMPACT_ATOMS: atom_id res chain seq x y z
N MET A 1 -13.41 21.43 -25.58
CA MET A 1 -12.09 20.78 -25.37
C MET A 1 -10.94 21.71 -25.74
N THR A 2 -11.03 22.43 -26.86
CA THR A 2 -10.07 23.46 -27.29
C THR A 2 -9.94 24.64 -26.31
N GLU A 3 -11.05 25.16 -25.75
CA GLU A 3 -10.99 26.27 -24.77
C GLU A 3 -10.36 25.90 -23.43
N ALA A 4 -10.59 24.68 -22.95
CA ALA A 4 -9.96 24.18 -21.73
C ALA A 4 -8.44 24.04 -21.94
N LEU A 5 -8.01 23.56 -23.11
CA LEU A 5 -6.60 23.46 -23.49
C LEU A 5 -5.94 24.84 -23.62
N THR A 6 -6.58 25.83 -24.27
CA THR A 6 -6.03 27.20 -24.34
C THR A 6 -6.00 27.90 -22.99
N ASN A 7 -6.99 27.68 -22.11
CA ASN A 7 -6.98 28.22 -20.75
C ASN A 7 -5.86 27.61 -19.90
N VAL A 8 -5.62 26.29 -20.00
CA VAL A 8 -4.53 25.60 -19.29
C VAL A 8 -3.17 26.07 -19.80
N ILE A 9 -2.99 26.21 -21.12
CA ILE A 9 -1.73 26.69 -21.73
C ILE A 9 -1.48 28.17 -21.37
N GLY A 10 -2.51 29.02 -21.37
CA GLY A 10 -2.42 30.42 -20.96
C GLY A 10 -2.15 30.62 -19.46
N PHE A 11 -2.61 29.69 -18.62
CA PHE A 11 -2.27 29.65 -17.19
C PHE A 11 -0.83 29.19 -16.95
N PHE A 12 -0.34 28.24 -17.75
CA PHE A 12 1.02 27.69 -17.63
C PHE A 12 2.10 28.71 -17.98
N GLN A 13 1.84 29.57 -18.99
CA GLN A 13 2.73 30.66 -19.36
C GLN A 13 2.84 31.75 -18.28
N ARG A 14 1.92 31.79 -17.31
CA ARG A 14 1.84 32.82 -16.26
C ARG A 14 2.20 32.32 -14.85
N GLY A 15 2.70 31.09 -14.70
CA GLY A 15 3.04 30.53 -13.37
C GLY A 15 4.53 30.32 -13.14
N GLY A 16 5.38 30.80 -14.05
CA GLY A 16 6.83 30.69 -13.96
C GLY A 16 7.39 29.26 -14.06
N LEU A 17 8.69 29.12 -13.76
CA LEU A 17 9.47 27.88 -13.89
C LEU A 17 8.90 26.72 -13.05
N PHE A 18 8.29 27.01 -11.90
CA PHE A 18 7.80 26.02 -10.93
C PHE A 18 6.52 25.28 -11.36
N MET A 19 5.86 25.73 -12.44
CA MET A 19 4.71 25.03 -13.02
C MET A 19 5.10 23.69 -13.66
N TRP A 20 6.32 23.57 -14.20
CA TRP A 20 6.80 22.35 -14.85
C TRP A 20 6.90 21.17 -13.88
N PRO A 21 7.57 21.28 -12.72
CA PRO A 21 7.53 20.24 -11.68
C PRO A 21 6.11 19.89 -11.22
N LEU A 22 5.24 20.88 -11.02
CA LEU A 22 3.85 20.65 -10.61
C LEU A 22 3.05 19.86 -11.66
N LEU A 23 3.27 20.14 -12.95
CA LEU A 23 2.65 19.38 -14.02
C LEU A 23 3.08 17.91 -14.00
N ILE A 24 4.38 17.65 -13.79
CA ILE A 24 4.90 16.28 -13.67
C ILE A 24 4.24 15.58 -12.48
N CYS A 25 4.16 16.24 -11.31
CA CYS A 25 3.46 15.70 -10.14
C CYS A 25 2.00 15.37 -10.46
N SER A 26 1.29 16.23 -11.19
CA SER A 26 -0.10 16.01 -11.60
C SER A 26 -0.25 14.76 -12.48
N ILE A 27 0.60 14.61 -13.50
CA ILE A 27 0.56 13.46 -14.42
C ILE A 27 0.88 12.16 -13.68
N VAL A 28 1.90 12.16 -12.83
CA VAL A 28 2.31 10.99 -12.04
C VAL A 28 1.22 10.60 -11.04
N ALA A 29 0.62 11.58 -10.34
CA ALA A 29 -0.48 11.35 -9.42
C ALA A 29 -1.66 10.71 -10.17
N LEU A 30 -2.14 11.32 -11.24
CA LEU A 30 -3.27 10.82 -12.02
C LEU A 30 -3.02 9.41 -12.56
N THR A 31 -1.83 9.18 -13.11
CA THR A 31 -1.42 7.86 -13.63
C THR A 31 -1.47 6.81 -12.51
N THR A 32 -0.94 7.15 -11.33
CA THR A 32 -0.91 6.23 -10.20
C THR A 32 -2.30 5.98 -9.64
N ILE A 33 -3.16 7.00 -9.56
CA ILE A 33 -4.57 6.84 -9.15
C ILE A 33 -5.28 5.85 -10.06
N ILE A 34 -5.13 5.98 -11.38
CA ILE A 34 -5.80 5.11 -12.36
C ILE A 34 -5.26 3.68 -12.24
N LEU A 35 -3.93 3.50 -12.26
CA LEU A 35 -3.31 2.18 -12.16
C LEU A 35 -3.70 1.46 -10.86
N ARG A 36 -3.71 2.17 -9.73
CA ARG A 36 -4.11 1.61 -8.44
C ARG A 36 -5.60 1.33 -8.37
N GLY A 37 -6.43 2.18 -8.96
CA GLY A 37 -7.86 1.92 -9.10
C GLY A 37 -8.18 0.61 -9.81
N PHE A 38 -7.38 0.22 -10.81
CA PHE A 38 -7.50 -1.08 -11.47
C PHE A 38 -6.85 -2.23 -10.70
N ALA A 39 -5.66 -2.00 -10.11
CA ALA A 39 -4.92 -3.03 -9.38
C ALA A 39 -5.63 -3.49 -8.10
N LEU A 40 -6.17 -2.54 -7.32
CA LEU A 40 -6.90 -2.80 -6.06
C LEU A 40 -8.36 -3.18 -6.30
N ARG A 41 -8.72 -3.64 -7.51
CA ARG A 41 -10.02 -4.25 -7.72
C ARG A 41 -10.07 -5.59 -6.98
N GLU A 42 -11.14 -5.80 -6.24
CA GLU A 42 -11.36 -6.96 -5.37
C GLU A 42 -11.13 -8.28 -6.12
N LYS A 43 -11.69 -8.41 -7.33
CA LYS A 43 -11.45 -9.55 -8.22
C LYS A 43 -9.99 -9.88 -8.55
N ASN A 44 -9.07 -8.91 -8.44
CA ASN A 44 -7.65 -9.10 -8.74
C ASN A 44 -6.83 -9.47 -7.48
N VAL A 45 -7.33 -9.13 -6.28
CA VAL A 45 -6.60 -9.26 -5.02
C VAL A 45 -7.17 -10.38 -4.15
N MET A 46 -8.50 -10.44 -4.03
CA MET A 46 -9.25 -11.41 -3.24
C MET A 46 -10.47 -11.90 -4.06
N PRO A 47 -10.28 -12.92 -4.92
CA PRO A 47 -11.39 -13.47 -5.67
C PRO A 47 -12.34 -14.25 -4.73
N LEU A 48 -13.62 -13.88 -4.74
CA LEU A 48 -14.70 -14.50 -3.94
C LEU A 48 -14.76 -16.03 -4.07
N VAL A 49 -14.27 -16.58 -5.18
CA VAL A 49 -14.19 -18.03 -5.41
C VAL A 49 -13.28 -18.70 -4.39
N ILE A 50 -12.11 -18.12 -4.07
CA ILE A 50 -11.16 -18.70 -3.10
C ILE A 50 -11.72 -18.62 -1.69
N GLU A 51 -12.27 -17.48 -1.31
CA GLU A 51 -12.96 -17.28 -0.03
C GLU A 51 -14.07 -18.31 0.18
N SER A 52 -14.99 -18.44 -0.79
CA SER A 52 -16.09 -19.40 -0.69
C SER A 52 -15.64 -20.85 -0.60
N GLU A 53 -14.50 -21.20 -1.20
CA GLU A 53 -13.94 -22.56 -1.12
C GLU A 53 -13.19 -22.81 0.20
N ILE A 54 -12.60 -21.78 0.82
CA ILE A 54 -12.09 -21.85 2.20
C ILE A 54 -13.25 -22.04 3.17
N GLU A 55 -14.34 -21.29 3.02
CA GLU A 55 -15.54 -21.39 3.86
C GLU A 55 -16.17 -22.79 3.78
N ARG A 56 -16.30 -23.33 2.55
CA ARG A 56 -16.86 -24.67 2.29
C ARG A 56 -15.99 -25.81 2.81
N LEU A 57 -14.70 -25.57 3.05
CA LEU A 57 -13.80 -26.61 3.55
C LEU A 57 -14.22 -27.03 4.96
N MET A 58 -14.61 -28.29 5.11
CA MET A 58 -14.90 -28.84 6.43
C MET A 58 -13.61 -29.01 7.26
N PRO A 59 -13.67 -28.88 8.59
CA PRO A 59 -12.52 -29.16 9.45
C PRO A 59 -11.99 -30.59 9.23
N GLY A 60 -10.70 -30.73 8.93
CA GLY A 60 -10.06 -32.00 8.58
C GLY A 60 -10.35 -32.53 7.16
N GLY A 61 -11.05 -31.76 6.33
CA GLY A 61 -11.35 -32.11 4.94
C GLY A 61 -10.15 -31.99 3.99
N SER A 62 -10.22 -32.66 2.84
CA SER A 62 -9.19 -32.60 1.79
C SER A 62 -9.20 -31.24 1.09
N ALA A 63 -8.08 -30.52 1.15
CA ALA A 63 -7.90 -29.22 0.48
C ALA A 63 -7.49 -29.32 -1.01
N ASP A 64 -7.64 -30.49 -1.63
CA ASP A 64 -7.17 -30.76 -3.01
C ASP A 64 -7.88 -29.88 -4.06
N ARG A 65 -9.18 -29.60 -3.86
CA ARG A 65 -9.91 -28.69 -4.73
C ARG A 65 -9.38 -27.27 -4.64
N LEU A 66 -9.12 -26.79 -3.42
CA LEU A 66 -8.58 -25.45 -3.18
C LEU A 66 -7.19 -25.30 -3.79
N MET A 67 -6.33 -26.32 -3.69
CA MET A 67 -5.01 -26.30 -4.33
C MET A 67 -5.10 -26.07 -5.85
N ARG A 68 -6.01 -26.78 -6.55
CA ARG A 68 -6.18 -26.65 -8.00
C ARG A 68 -6.66 -25.26 -8.44
N ILE A 69 -7.54 -24.65 -7.65
CA ILE A 69 -8.04 -23.30 -7.92
C ILE A 69 -6.89 -22.31 -7.77
N VAL A 70 -6.13 -22.46 -6.69
CA VAL A 70 -5.06 -21.55 -6.31
C VAL A 70 -3.83 -21.66 -7.21
N GLU A 71 -3.54 -22.81 -7.82
CA GLU A 71 -2.40 -22.98 -8.75
C GLU A 71 -2.47 -22.06 -9.97
N ASN A 72 -3.65 -21.85 -10.53
CA ASN A 72 -3.84 -21.04 -11.74
C ASN A 72 -4.14 -19.56 -11.46
N ASP A 73 -4.39 -19.21 -10.19
CA ASP A 73 -4.77 -17.86 -9.79
C ASP A 73 -3.53 -17.04 -9.36
N GLN A 74 -3.47 -15.80 -9.84
CA GLN A 74 -2.37 -14.84 -9.61
C GLN A 74 -2.73 -13.75 -8.59
N SER A 75 -3.85 -13.89 -7.89
CA SER A 75 -4.25 -12.99 -6.81
C SER A 75 -3.35 -13.11 -5.59
N SER A 76 -3.32 -12.06 -4.78
CA SER A 76 -2.54 -12.05 -3.54
C SER A 76 -3.03 -13.11 -2.57
N LEU A 77 -4.35 -13.27 -2.41
CA LEU A 77 -4.92 -14.34 -1.58
C LEU A 77 -4.49 -15.72 -2.07
N ALA A 78 -4.56 -16.00 -3.38
CA ALA A 78 -4.11 -17.28 -3.94
C ALA A 78 -2.65 -17.57 -3.58
N ARG A 79 -1.75 -16.60 -3.73
CA ARG A 79 -0.33 -16.80 -3.42
C ARG A 79 -0.09 -17.12 -1.95
N ILE A 80 -0.85 -16.52 -1.03
CA ILE A 80 -0.74 -16.81 0.41
C ILE A 80 -1.32 -18.20 0.73
N VAL A 81 -2.52 -18.51 0.22
CA VAL A 81 -3.17 -19.81 0.40
C VAL A 81 -2.30 -20.95 -0.14
N ARG A 82 -1.62 -20.74 -1.27
CA ARG A 82 -0.71 -21.74 -1.86
C ARG A 82 0.40 -22.12 -0.88
N VAL A 83 1.02 -21.13 -0.24
CA VAL A 83 2.07 -21.37 0.76
C VAL A 83 1.50 -22.13 1.96
N ALA A 84 0.30 -21.77 2.43
CA ALA A 84 -0.37 -22.46 3.52
C ALA A 84 -0.60 -23.95 3.20
N LEU A 85 -1.07 -24.25 1.98
CA LEU A 85 -1.34 -25.61 1.52
C LEU A 85 -0.06 -26.43 1.30
N GLN A 86 1.00 -25.82 0.79
CA GLN A 86 2.29 -26.49 0.57
C GLN A 86 2.98 -26.90 1.89
N HIS A 87 2.80 -26.10 2.95
CA HIS A 87 3.39 -26.35 4.27
C HIS A 87 2.48 -27.16 5.21
N LEU A 88 1.38 -27.74 4.72
CA LEU A 88 0.46 -28.55 5.54
C LEU A 88 1.13 -29.77 6.19
N ARG A 89 2.29 -30.21 5.71
CA ARG A 89 3.03 -31.33 6.32
C ARG A 89 3.96 -30.88 7.45
N SER A 90 4.31 -29.60 7.52
CA SER A 90 5.12 -29.03 8.58
C SER A 90 4.29 -28.83 9.86
N PRO A 91 4.94 -28.69 11.04
CA PRO A 91 4.28 -28.28 12.27
C PRO A 91 3.46 -27.01 12.07
N ARG A 92 2.38 -26.86 12.83
CA ARG A 92 1.47 -25.70 12.70
C ARG A 92 2.20 -24.37 12.84
N SER A 93 3.16 -24.28 13.78
CA SER A 93 3.95 -23.08 14.03
C SER A 93 4.75 -22.64 12.79
N GLU A 94 5.43 -23.58 12.14
CA GLU A 94 6.23 -23.33 10.95
C GLU A 94 5.36 -22.89 9.75
N ASN A 95 4.20 -23.51 9.57
CA ASN A 95 3.26 -23.12 8.51
C ASN A 95 2.72 -21.70 8.73
N VAL A 96 2.33 -21.36 9.96
CA VAL A 96 1.88 -20.00 10.31
C VAL A 96 2.98 -18.97 10.04
N GLU A 97 4.23 -19.26 10.38
CA GLU A 97 5.36 -18.36 10.13
C GLU A 97 5.61 -18.16 8.62
N ALA A 98 5.60 -19.23 7.83
CA ALA A 98 5.76 -19.17 6.38
C ALA A 98 4.65 -18.34 5.71
N VAL A 99 3.40 -18.54 6.16
CA VAL A 99 2.23 -17.79 5.70
C VAL A 99 2.33 -16.32 6.06
N GLN A 100 2.66 -15.98 7.31
CA GLN A 100 2.80 -14.59 7.76
C GLN A 100 3.89 -13.86 6.99
N THR A 101 5.01 -14.53 6.74
CA THR A 101 6.10 -13.98 5.91
C THR A 101 5.60 -13.69 4.49
N ARG A 102 4.82 -14.61 3.91
CA ARG A 102 4.26 -14.43 2.56
C ARG A 102 3.20 -13.34 2.50
N ALA A 103 2.34 -13.24 3.51
CA ALA A 103 1.31 -12.22 3.64
C ALA A 103 1.93 -10.84 3.70
N ARG A 104 2.92 -10.63 4.57
CA ARG A 104 3.70 -9.37 4.65
C ARG A 104 4.31 -8.99 3.30
N HIS A 105 4.86 -9.95 2.57
CA HIS A 105 5.41 -9.70 1.24
C HIS A 105 4.33 -9.26 0.22
N GLU A 106 3.14 -9.86 0.24
CA GLU A 106 2.01 -9.41 -0.59
C GLU A 106 1.50 -8.03 -0.18
N MET A 107 1.40 -7.73 1.11
CA MET A 107 1.00 -6.40 1.61
C MET A 107 1.91 -5.31 1.05
N VAL A 108 3.23 -5.50 1.12
CA VAL A 108 4.21 -4.56 0.56
C VAL A 108 4.00 -4.37 -0.95
N ILE A 109 3.60 -5.41 -1.69
CA ILE A 109 3.31 -5.30 -3.13
C ILE A 109 2.04 -4.47 -3.38
N LEU A 110 1.00 -4.65 -2.55
CA LEU A 110 -0.25 -3.89 -2.65
C LEU A 110 -0.03 -2.41 -2.32
N GLU A 111 0.84 -2.12 -1.36
CA GLU A 111 1.25 -0.76 -0.97
C GLU A 111 2.14 -0.05 -1.99
N LYS A 112 2.74 -0.77 -2.95
CA LYS A 112 3.54 -0.13 -4.01
C LYS A 112 2.71 0.97 -4.67
N GLY A 113 3.32 2.10 -4.98
CA GLY A 113 2.62 3.24 -5.59
C GLY A 113 1.77 4.09 -4.63
N LEU A 114 1.32 3.58 -3.48
CA LEU A 114 0.69 4.44 -2.45
C LEU A 114 1.72 5.43 -1.91
N ILE A 115 2.97 4.99 -1.72
CA ILE A 115 4.09 5.85 -1.35
C ILE A 115 4.31 7.01 -2.35
N VAL A 116 4.04 6.80 -3.64
CA VAL A 116 4.19 7.85 -4.65
C VAL A 116 3.10 8.91 -4.46
N LEU A 117 1.86 8.48 -4.20
CA LEU A 117 0.76 9.40 -3.89
C LEU A 117 1.04 10.18 -2.60
N GLU A 118 1.51 9.51 -1.54
CA GLU A 118 1.90 10.12 -0.27
C GLU A 118 2.96 11.21 -0.45
N VAL A 119 4.01 10.91 -1.20
CA VAL A 119 5.08 11.87 -1.50
C VAL A 119 4.53 13.08 -2.28
N ILE A 120 3.64 12.86 -3.26
CA ILE A 120 3.06 13.96 -4.04
C ILE A 120 2.15 14.84 -3.18
N VAL A 121 1.39 14.26 -2.24
CA VAL A 121 0.59 15.02 -1.25
C VAL A 121 1.46 15.99 -0.48
N GLY A 122 2.65 15.57 -0.07
CA GLY A 122 3.60 16.43 0.64
C GLY A 122 4.30 17.45 -0.25
N ILE A 123 4.80 17.03 -1.42
CA ILE A 123 5.67 17.87 -2.26
C ILE A 123 4.88 18.88 -3.10
N ALA A 124 3.68 18.56 -3.59
CA ALA A 124 2.93 19.46 -4.48
C ALA A 124 2.58 20.82 -3.83
N PRO A 125 2.09 20.89 -2.56
CA PRO A 125 1.86 22.16 -1.89
C PRO A 125 3.16 22.93 -1.63
N LEU A 126 4.25 22.22 -1.29
CA LEU A 126 5.56 22.84 -1.04
C LEU A 126 6.14 23.46 -2.32
N LEU A 127 6.00 22.79 -3.47
CA LEU A 127 6.37 23.34 -4.77
C LEU A 127 5.54 24.58 -5.12
N GLY A 128 4.24 24.56 -4.84
CA GLY A 128 3.36 25.73 -5.01
C GLY A 128 3.80 26.92 -4.15
N LEU A 129 4.13 26.66 -2.87
CA LEU A 129 4.63 27.67 -1.95
C LEU A 129 5.98 28.26 -2.42
N ILE A 130 6.91 27.42 -2.85
CA ILE A 130 8.20 27.87 -3.41
C ILE A 130 7.95 28.73 -4.66
N GLY A 131 7.04 28.33 -5.54
CA GLY A 131 6.64 29.12 -6.71
C GLY A 131 6.10 30.50 -6.32
N ALA A 132 5.24 30.56 -5.31
CA ALA A 132 4.69 31.83 -4.81
C ALA A 132 5.78 32.75 -4.22
N VAL A 133 6.67 32.20 -3.39
CA VAL A 133 7.78 32.96 -2.81
C VAL A 133 8.71 33.47 -3.92
N SER A 134 9.03 32.64 -4.91
CA SER A 134 9.85 33.06 -6.05
C SER A 134 9.20 34.18 -6.86
N GLY A 135 7.89 34.11 -7.09
CA GLY A 135 7.15 35.16 -7.81
C GLY A 135 7.15 36.49 -7.04
N LEU A 136 6.97 36.44 -5.72
CA LEU A 136 7.07 37.63 -4.87
C LEU A 136 8.48 38.23 -4.86
N VAL A 137 9.53 37.41 -4.76
CA VAL A 137 10.92 37.88 -4.85
C VAL A 137 11.18 38.60 -6.17
N HIS A 138 10.67 38.05 -7.29
CA HIS A 138 10.79 38.69 -8.59
C HIS A 138 10.08 40.05 -8.63
N VAL A 139 8.86 40.15 -8.11
CA VAL A 139 8.11 41.42 -8.00
C VAL A 139 8.87 42.46 -7.18
N PHE A 140 9.35 42.08 -5.99
CA PHE A 140 10.05 43.01 -5.10
C PHE A 140 11.45 43.42 -5.61
N SER A 141 12.09 42.59 -6.43
CA SER A 141 13.38 42.97 -7.04
C SER A 141 13.28 44.05 -8.13
N HIS A 142 12.11 44.20 -8.74
CA HIS A 142 11.84 45.22 -9.77
C HIS A 142 11.23 46.50 -9.19
N LEU A 143 10.70 46.41 -7.97
CA LEU A 143 10.09 47.52 -7.24
C LEU A 143 11.14 48.60 -6.93
N GLY A 144 10.89 49.82 -7.44
CA GLY A 144 11.78 50.97 -7.25
C GLY A 144 12.78 51.24 -8.38
N LEU A 145 12.81 50.40 -9.43
CA LEU A 145 13.65 50.64 -10.62
C LEU A 145 12.97 51.54 -11.68
N SER A 146 11.65 51.76 -11.59
CA SER A 146 10.89 52.63 -12.50
C SER A 146 9.80 53.40 -11.78
N SER A 147 9.65 54.70 -12.07
CA SER A 147 8.65 55.58 -11.47
C SER A 147 7.43 55.71 -12.39
N GLY A 148 6.27 55.12 -12.05
CA GLY A 148 5.03 55.34 -12.81
C GLY A 148 3.91 54.32 -12.58
N ALA A 149 2.71 54.59 -13.12
CA ALA A 149 1.52 53.72 -13.01
C ALA A 149 1.68 52.33 -13.68
N SER A 150 2.68 52.13 -14.55
CA SER A 150 3.02 50.82 -15.11
C SER A 150 3.55 49.85 -14.06
N ASP A 151 4.18 50.38 -13.00
CA ASP A 151 4.79 49.59 -11.91
C ASP A 151 3.70 48.89 -11.08
N THR A 152 2.61 49.58 -10.74
CA THR A 152 1.46 49.02 -10.01
C THR A 152 0.80 47.85 -10.74
N ARG A 153 0.66 47.93 -12.07
CA ARG A 153 0.08 46.85 -12.87
C ARG A 153 1.00 45.62 -12.92
N GLN A 154 2.31 45.82 -13.04
CA GLN A 154 3.28 44.72 -13.06
C GLN A 154 3.36 44.00 -11.72
N ILE A 155 3.34 44.74 -10.61
CA ILE A 155 3.28 44.17 -9.25
C ILE A 155 2.03 43.31 -9.09
N ALA A 156 0.86 43.83 -9.48
CA ALA A 156 -0.39 43.08 -9.38
C ALA A 156 -0.36 41.78 -10.21
N LEU A 157 0.23 41.81 -11.40
CA LEU A 157 0.40 40.63 -12.26
C LEU A 157 1.34 39.59 -11.64
N GLY A 158 2.49 40.01 -11.10
CA GLY A 158 3.45 39.08 -10.50
C GLY A 158 2.97 38.48 -9.18
N ILE A 159 2.18 39.21 -8.39
CA ILE A 159 1.50 38.64 -7.21
C ILE A 159 0.44 37.62 -7.64
N ALA A 160 -0.32 37.91 -8.70
CA ALA A 160 -1.31 36.96 -9.22
C ALA A 160 -0.65 35.67 -9.74
N GLU A 161 0.48 35.78 -10.45
CA GLU A 161 1.31 34.65 -10.87
C GLU A 161 1.80 33.82 -9.67
N ALA A 162 2.33 34.48 -8.64
CA ALA A 162 2.77 33.83 -7.41
C ALA A 162 1.65 33.02 -6.73
N LEU A 163 0.46 33.63 -6.57
CA LEU A 163 -0.68 32.95 -5.95
C LEU A 163 -1.20 31.77 -6.78
N ASN A 164 -1.08 31.85 -8.10
CA ASN A 164 -1.53 30.81 -9.01
C ASN A 164 -0.75 29.49 -8.81
N ALA A 165 0.56 29.57 -8.57
CA ALA A 165 1.39 28.40 -8.28
C ALA A 165 0.90 27.65 -7.02
N THR A 166 0.53 28.38 -5.97
CA THR A 166 -0.02 27.80 -4.73
C THR A 166 -1.36 27.13 -4.97
N VAL A 167 -2.28 27.80 -5.67
CA VAL A 167 -3.60 27.24 -5.99
C VAL A 167 -3.44 25.95 -6.79
N PHE A 168 -2.50 25.92 -7.74
CA PHE A 168 -2.26 24.73 -8.55
C PHE A 168 -1.67 23.58 -7.71
N GLY A 169 -0.67 23.86 -6.87
CA GLY A 169 -0.11 22.86 -5.95
C GLY A 169 -1.15 22.23 -5.02
N LEU A 170 -2.05 23.05 -4.46
CA LEU A 170 -3.17 22.58 -3.65
C LEU A 170 -4.20 21.80 -4.47
N SER A 171 -4.51 22.25 -5.69
CA SER A 171 -5.46 21.57 -6.58
C SER A 171 -5.02 20.15 -6.96
N ILE A 172 -3.71 19.88 -6.96
CA ILE A 172 -3.14 18.53 -7.15
C ILE A 172 -3.13 17.76 -5.84
N ALA A 173 -2.71 18.39 -4.75
CA ALA A 173 -2.53 17.73 -3.45
C ALA A 173 -3.85 17.21 -2.86
N VAL A 174 -4.94 17.99 -2.95
CA VAL A 174 -6.25 17.62 -2.40
C VAL A 174 -6.79 16.31 -3.00
N PRO A 175 -6.96 16.16 -4.32
CA PRO A 175 -7.45 14.91 -4.89
C PRO A 175 -6.47 13.75 -4.69
N THR A 176 -5.16 14.03 -4.70
CA THR A 176 -4.13 13.01 -4.45
C THR A 176 -4.23 12.47 -3.03
N LEU A 177 -4.48 13.34 -2.04
CA LEU A 177 -4.67 12.96 -0.63
C LEU A 177 -5.91 12.09 -0.47
N VAL A 178 -7.04 12.49 -1.07
CA VAL A 178 -8.28 11.70 -1.02
C VAL A 178 -8.04 10.29 -1.61
N ALA A 179 -7.38 10.20 -2.76
CA ALA A 179 -7.07 8.93 -3.38
C ALA A 179 -6.10 8.08 -2.54
N PHE A 180 -5.04 8.70 -1.99
CA PHE A 180 -4.09 8.03 -1.09
C PHE A 180 -4.80 7.45 0.12
N SER A 181 -5.61 8.25 0.83
CA SER A 181 -6.35 7.79 2.01
C SER A 181 -7.33 6.67 1.68
N TYR A 182 -8.05 6.78 0.56
CA TYR A 182 -8.97 5.73 0.12
C TYR A 182 -8.25 4.41 -0.20
N PHE A 183 -7.18 4.46 -1.00
CA PHE A 183 -6.44 3.26 -1.38
C PHE A 183 -5.68 2.66 -0.20
N SER A 184 -5.10 3.47 0.68
CA SER A 184 -4.43 3.02 1.90
C SER A 184 -5.40 2.25 2.79
N LYS A 185 -6.58 2.82 3.06
CA LYS A 185 -7.59 2.12 3.86
C LYS A 185 -8.08 0.84 3.19
N LYS A 186 -8.23 0.86 1.86
CA LYS A 186 -8.62 -0.33 1.11
C LYS A 186 -7.59 -1.46 1.21
N VAL A 187 -6.30 -1.16 1.08
CA VAL A 187 -5.23 -2.16 1.24
C VAL A 187 -5.22 -2.72 2.66
N GLU A 188 -5.38 -1.86 3.67
CA GLU A 188 -5.46 -2.29 5.08
C GLU A 188 -6.60 -3.28 5.30
N VAL A 189 -7.82 -2.96 4.86
CA VAL A 189 -8.99 -3.84 4.99
C VAL A 189 -8.77 -5.17 4.29
N MET A 190 -8.33 -5.15 3.03
CA MET A 190 -8.06 -6.38 2.25
C MET A 190 -6.96 -7.23 2.91
N SER A 191 -5.97 -6.61 3.55
CA SER A 191 -4.90 -7.33 4.24
C SER A 191 -5.43 -8.09 5.46
N VAL A 192 -6.28 -7.44 6.25
CA VAL A 192 -6.93 -8.07 7.42
C VAL A 192 -7.86 -9.21 7.00
N GLU A 193 -8.63 -9.04 5.93
CA GLU A 193 -9.50 -10.07 5.38
C GLU A 193 -8.71 -11.29 4.91
N MET A 194 -7.64 -11.08 4.13
CA MET A 194 -6.75 -12.16 3.69
C MET A 194 -6.11 -12.90 4.87
N GLU A 195 -5.64 -12.19 5.90
CA GLU A 195 -5.09 -12.81 7.10
C GLU A 195 -6.13 -13.67 7.83
N THR A 196 -7.35 -13.16 7.98
CA THR A 196 -8.46 -13.87 8.63
C THR A 196 -8.79 -15.17 7.91
N LEU A 197 -8.95 -15.12 6.57
CA LEU A 197 -9.25 -16.29 5.74
C LEU A 197 -8.16 -17.35 5.82
N VAL A 198 -6.88 -16.93 5.85
CA VAL A 198 -5.77 -17.89 5.89
C VAL A 198 -5.62 -18.50 7.28
N VAL A 199 -5.84 -17.73 8.34
CA VAL A 199 -5.87 -18.28 9.72
C VAL A 199 -6.99 -19.31 9.86
N GLU A 200 -8.17 -19.02 9.31
CA GLU A 200 -9.29 -19.97 9.28
C GLU A 200 -8.94 -21.25 8.51
N LEU A 201 -8.32 -21.10 7.33
CA LEU A 201 -7.85 -22.23 6.53
C LEU A 201 -6.87 -23.12 7.31
N ILE A 202 -5.85 -22.53 7.94
CA ILE A 202 -4.89 -23.28 8.76
C ILE A 202 -5.62 -23.99 9.91
N ALA A 203 -6.54 -23.31 10.59
CA ALA A 203 -7.30 -23.92 11.68
C ALA A 203 -8.12 -25.13 11.20
N LYS A 204 -8.79 -25.02 10.05
CA LYS A 204 -9.55 -26.12 9.43
C LYS A 204 -8.66 -27.29 9.01
N CYS A 205 -7.49 -27.03 8.43
CA CYS A 205 -6.58 -28.09 7.95
C CYS A 205 -5.83 -28.82 9.08
N TYR A 206 -5.54 -28.14 10.20
CA TYR A 206 -4.89 -28.75 11.37
C TYR A 206 -5.88 -29.28 12.42
N PHE A 207 -7.19 -29.12 12.18
CA PHE A 207 -8.24 -29.66 13.04
C PHE A 207 -8.05 -31.18 13.23
N GLY A 208 -7.88 -31.61 14.49
CA GLY A 208 -7.65 -33.02 14.85
C GLY A 208 -6.17 -33.48 14.88
N ARG A 209 -5.19 -32.64 14.49
CA ARG A 209 -3.75 -32.97 14.59
C ARG A 209 -3.09 -32.57 15.91
N GLY A 210 -3.77 -31.82 16.77
CA GLY A 210 -3.24 -31.21 18.00
C GLY A 210 -2.83 -32.16 19.14
N VAL A 211 -2.78 -33.47 18.92
CA VAL A 211 -2.34 -34.46 19.95
C VAL A 211 -0.89 -34.90 19.75
N GLN A 212 -0.23 -34.62 18.62
CA GLN A 212 1.12 -35.12 18.32
C GLN A 212 2.27 -34.13 18.57
N ASP A 213 1.99 -32.85 18.87
CA ASP A 213 3.02 -31.83 19.13
C ASP A 213 3.48 -31.78 20.60
N VAL A 214 2.99 -32.67 21.47
CA VAL A 214 3.57 -32.83 22.82
C VAL A 214 4.76 -33.78 22.69
N PRO A 215 6.02 -33.30 22.85
CA PRO A 215 7.16 -34.20 22.88
C PRO A 215 6.90 -35.26 23.97
N PRO A 216 7.19 -36.56 23.72
CA PRO A 216 6.92 -37.60 24.69
C PRO A 216 7.60 -37.23 26.02
N PRO A 217 6.93 -37.41 27.18
CA PRO A 217 7.54 -37.10 28.45
C PRO A 217 8.87 -37.84 28.52
N VAL A 218 9.95 -37.07 28.71
CA VAL A 218 11.29 -37.62 28.88
C VAL A 218 11.20 -38.63 30.00
N ARG A 219 11.28 -39.92 29.67
CA ARG A 219 11.36 -40.98 30.68
C ARG A 219 12.67 -40.77 31.42
N MET A 220 12.62 -40.02 32.51
CA MET A 220 13.69 -40.02 33.49
C MET A 220 13.81 -41.47 33.96
N SER A 221 14.85 -42.16 33.49
CA SER A 221 15.25 -43.44 34.04
C SER A 221 15.59 -43.17 35.50
N THR A 222 14.63 -43.43 36.39
CA THR A 222 14.90 -43.57 37.81
C THR A 222 15.79 -44.79 37.95
N ARG A 223 17.10 -44.57 37.83
CA ARG A 223 18.12 -45.53 38.24
C ARG A 223 18.01 -45.62 39.75
N THR A 224 17.13 -46.49 40.24
CA THR A 224 17.13 -46.95 41.62
C THR A 224 18.49 -47.61 41.87
N GLN A 225 19.42 -46.84 42.43
CA GLN A 225 20.65 -47.38 43.00
C GLN A 225 20.24 -48.29 44.17
N VAL A 226 20.22 -49.59 43.90
CA VAL A 226 20.19 -50.61 44.94
C VAL A 226 21.57 -50.59 45.59
N LEU A 227 21.68 -49.91 46.75
CA LEU A 227 22.82 -50.09 47.64
C LEU A 227 22.74 -51.50 48.25
N THR A 228 23.62 -52.39 47.82
CA THR A 228 23.95 -53.63 48.56
C THR A 228 25.04 -53.33 49.58
N PRO A 229 24.91 -53.75 50.86
CA PRO A 229 25.99 -53.60 51.82
C PRO A 229 27.11 -54.63 51.53
N SER A 230 28.36 -54.18 51.60
CA SER A 230 29.56 -55.00 51.48
C SER A 230 29.84 -55.75 52.80
N PRO A 231 30.22 -57.04 52.77
CA PRO A 231 30.78 -57.72 53.93
C PRO A 231 32.30 -57.51 53.97
N GLY A 232 32.83 -57.15 55.13
CA GLY A 232 34.26 -56.97 55.38
C GLY A 232 34.50 -56.34 56.74
#